data_AF-A0A661RMP6-F1
#
_entry.id   AF-A0A661RMP6-F1
#
_cell.length_a   1.000
_cell.length_b   1.000
_cell.length_c   1.000
_cell.angle_alpha   90.00
_cell.angle_beta   90.00
_cell.angle_gamma   90.00
#
_symmetry.space_group_name_H-M   'P 1'
#
loop_
_entity.id
_entity.type
_entity.pdbx_description
1 polymer ?
#
loop_
_entity_poly.entity_id
_entity_poly.type
_entity_poly.pdbx_seq_one_letter_code
_entity_poly.pdbx_strand_id
1 'polypeptide(L)'
;MPEKKYQHSGQPTKCNHGIIDKLTSCILSGMTIERACEYVNIDTKTYYNWLNAGRNSTEDSIFREFFHSIIGIEAKCIERHLKKIDKSPEWKSSAWLLERRFRKEYGKKESLELSGPDGNPIEVQKKVAEYDELPEEALLEIEAIMRKHSKKDTEENPDE
;
A
#
# COMPACT_ATOMS: atom_id res chain seq x y z
N MET A 1 -5.23 -32.92 0.06
CA MET A 1 -6.56 -32.89 -0.60
C MET A 1 -6.34 -33.10 -2.08
N PRO A 2 -7.24 -33.77 -2.83
CA PRO A 2 -7.05 -33.96 -4.26
C PRO A 2 -7.08 -32.61 -5.00
N GLU A 3 -6.20 -32.43 -5.98
CA GLU A 3 -6.11 -31.21 -6.79
C GLU A 3 -7.38 -31.02 -7.63
N LYS A 4 -8.10 -29.90 -7.44
CA LYS A 4 -9.21 -29.50 -8.32
C LYS A 4 -8.64 -29.07 -9.68
N LYS A 5 -9.11 -29.68 -10.76
CA LYS A 5 -8.75 -29.27 -12.13
C LYS A 5 -9.71 -28.19 -12.63
N TYR A 6 -9.21 -26.96 -12.78
CA TYR A 6 -9.97 -25.84 -13.33
C TYR A 6 -9.81 -25.77 -14.85
N GLN A 7 -10.91 -25.84 -15.60
CA GLN A 7 -10.91 -25.67 -17.07
C GLN A 7 -10.68 -24.20 -17.42
N HIS A 8 -9.65 -23.89 -18.21
CA HIS A 8 -9.44 -22.57 -18.80
C HIS A 8 -9.35 -22.75 -20.32
N SER A 9 -10.19 -22.07 -21.08
CA SER A 9 -10.14 -22.07 -22.55
C SER A 9 -8.98 -21.21 -23.04
N GLY A 10 -7.78 -21.81 -23.17
CA GLY A 10 -6.57 -21.14 -23.66
C GLY A 10 -5.28 -21.72 -23.08
N GLN A 11 -4.15 -21.03 -23.34
CA GLN A 11 -2.82 -21.38 -22.80
C GLN A 11 -2.90 -21.53 -21.27
N PRO A 12 -2.28 -22.58 -20.68
CA PRO A 12 -2.30 -22.78 -19.24
C PRO A 12 -1.80 -21.54 -18.50
N THR A 13 -2.59 -21.05 -17.54
CA THR A 13 -2.17 -19.91 -16.73
C THR A 13 -1.00 -20.33 -15.84
N LYS A 14 -0.08 -19.39 -15.53
CA LYS A 14 0.98 -19.65 -14.55
C LYS A 14 0.44 -19.89 -13.13
N CYS A 15 -0.81 -19.52 -12.84
CA CYS A 15 -1.43 -19.76 -11.54
C CYS A 15 -1.87 -21.22 -11.44
N ASN A 16 -1.29 -21.94 -10.48
CA ASN A 16 -1.60 -23.35 -10.19
C ASN A 16 -1.30 -23.65 -8.71
N HIS A 17 -1.77 -24.81 -8.24
CA HIS A 17 -1.59 -25.25 -6.85
C HIS A 17 -0.13 -25.25 -6.40
N GLY A 18 0.80 -25.70 -7.25
CA GLY A 18 2.23 -25.71 -6.92
C GLY A 18 2.82 -24.32 -6.67
N ILE A 19 2.37 -23.29 -7.38
CA ILE A 19 2.75 -21.90 -7.13
C ILE A 19 2.05 -21.35 -5.87
N ILE A 20 0.77 -21.66 -5.68
CA ILE A 20 0.00 -21.26 -4.49
C ILE A 20 0.67 -21.81 -3.22
N ASP A 21 1.04 -23.08 -3.20
CA ASP A 21 1.65 -23.75 -2.04
C ASP A 21 3.02 -23.15 -1.69
N LYS A 22 3.83 -22.83 -2.70
CA LYS A 22 5.12 -22.16 -2.49
C LYS A 22 4.94 -20.74 -1.96
N LEU A 23 4.03 -19.96 -2.55
CA LEU A 23 3.74 -18.60 -2.09
C LEU A 23 3.21 -18.58 -0.66
N THR A 24 2.25 -19.45 -0.34
CA THR A 24 1.69 -19.54 1.01
C THR A 24 2.77 -19.93 2.02
N SER A 25 3.67 -20.85 1.67
CA SER A 25 4.82 -21.21 2.52
C SER A 25 5.74 -20.01 2.79
N CYS A 26 6.09 -19.23 1.77
CA CYS A 26 6.91 -18.02 1.89
C CYS A 26 6.24 -16.93 2.74
N ILE A 27 4.95 -16.70 2.53
CA ILE A 27 4.19 -15.69 3.30
C ILE A 27 4.08 -16.10 4.76
N LEU A 28 3.85 -17.39 5.00
CA LEU A 28 3.77 -17.96 6.34
C LEU A 28 5.10 -17.86 7.09
N SER A 29 6.25 -17.91 6.41
CA SER A 29 7.56 -17.67 7.01
C SER A 29 7.90 -16.19 7.24
N GLY A 30 7.02 -15.27 6.86
CA GLY A 30 7.18 -13.83 7.08
C GLY A 30 7.86 -13.06 5.94
N MET A 31 8.11 -13.69 4.77
CA MET A 31 8.71 -12.99 3.61
C MET A 31 7.78 -11.91 3.07
N THR A 32 8.32 -10.78 2.56
CA THR A 32 7.50 -9.79 1.86
C THR A 32 6.84 -10.38 0.61
N ILE A 33 5.76 -9.76 0.12
CA ILE A 33 5.08 -10.23 -1.09
C ILE A 33 6.03 -10.20 -2.29
N GLU A 34 6.85 -9.16 -2.41
CA GLU A 34 7.84 -9.00 -3.47
C GLU A 34 8.86 -10.14 -3.44
N ARG A 35 9.44 -10.43 -2.27
CA ARG A 35 10.42 -11.53 -2.12
C ARG A 35 9.78 -12.90 -2.36
N ALA A 36 8.53 -13.10 -1.94
CA ALA A 36 7.79 -14.33 -2.20
C ALA A 36 7.51 -14.53 -3.70
N CYS A 37 7.16 -13.45 -4.41
CA CYS A 37 6.95 -13.46 -5.87
C CYS A 37 8.25 -13.79 -6.61
N GLU A 38 9.37 -13.15 -6.23
CA GLU A 38 10.70 -13.45 -6.78
C GLU A 38 11.08 -14.92 -6.55
N TYR A 39 10.83 -15.46 -5.35
CA TYR A 39 11.13 -16.85 -5.01
C TYR A 39 10.39 -17.86 -5.89
N VAL A 40 9.15 -17.56 -6.29
CA VAL A 40 8.36 -18.42 -7.20
C VAL A 40 8.45 -18.01 -8.67
N ASN A 41 9.30 -17.04 -8.98
CA ASN A 41 9.57 -16.55 -10.33
C ASN A 41 8.33 -15.97 -11.05
N ILE A 42 7.58 -15.12 -10.34
CA ILE A 42 6.50 -14.31 -10.92
C ILE A 42 6.71 -12.83 -10.60
N ASP A 43 6.19 -11.95 -11.45
CA ASP A 43 6.16 -10.52 -11.16
C ASP A 43 5.14 -10.22 -10.06
N THR A 44 5.45 -9.25 -9.18
CA THR A 44 4.52 -8.76 -8.16
C THR A 44 3.21 -8.24 -8.77
N LYS A 45 3.26 -7.69 -10.00
CA LYS A 45 2.05 -7.29 -10.74
C LYS A 45 1.15 -8.50 -11.06
N THR A 46 1.73 -9.63 -11.43
CA THR A 46 0.99 -10.87 -11.70
C THR A 46 0.29 -11.36 -10.43
N TYR A 47 0.98 -11.32 -9.29
CA TYR A 47 0.39 -11.64 -7.99
C TYR A 47 -0.86 -10.80 -7.69
N TYR A 48 -0.77 -9.48 -7.79
CA TYR A 48 -1.90 -8.60 -7.49
C TYR A 48 -3.04 -8.74 -8.51
N ASN A 49 -2.72 -9.01 -9.78
CA ASN A 49 -3.74 -9.31 -10.79
C ASN A 49 -4.54 -10.56 -10.44
N TRP A 50 -3.87 -11.64 -10.00
CA TRP A 50 -4.54 -12.87 -9.56
C TRP A 50 -5.36 -12.65 -8.29
N LEU A 51 -4.83 -11.89 -7.34
CA LEU A 51 -5.53 -11.52 -6.12
C LEU A 51 -6.83 -10.76 -6.43
N ASN A 52 -6.76 -9.77 -7.34
CA ASN A 52 -7.92 -9.00 -7.76
C ASN A 52 -8.92 -9.84 -8.56
N ALA A 53 -8.45 -10.71 -9.46
CA ALA A 53 -9.29 -11.63 -10.20
C ALA A 53 -10.07 -12.57 -9.27
N GLY A 54 -9.40 -13.14 -8.26
CA GLY A 54 -10.03 -13.99 -7.25
C GLY A 54 -11.03 -13.24 -6.37
N ARG A 55 -10.68 -12.02 -5.95
CA ARG A 55 -11.55 -11.16 -5.12
C ARG A 55 -12.88 -10.83 -5.80
N ASN A 56 -12.84 -10.60 -7.11
CA ASN A 56 -14.00 -10.17 -7.90
C ASN A 56 -14.75 -11.35 -8.54
N SER A 57 -14.26 -12.59 -8.39
CA SER A 57 -14.87 -13.77 -8.97
C SER A 57 -15.96 -14.34 -8.05
N THR A 58 -17.14 -14.56 -8.63
CA THR A 58 -18.26 -15.28 -7.99
C THR A 58 -18.21 -16.78 -8.25
N GLU A 59 -17.40 -17.20 -9.23
CA GLU A 59 -17.27 -18.60 -9.66
C GLU A 59 -16.08 -19.28 -8.99
N ASP A 60 -16.19 -20.59 -8.78
CA ASP A 60 -15.07 -21.40 -8.31
C ASP A 60 -13.98 -21.46 -9.40
N SER A 61 -12.86 -20.79 -9.15
CA SER A 61 -11.72 -20.71 -10.05
C SER A 61 -10.40 -20.83 -9.28
N ILE A 62 -9.30 -21.11 -9.99
CA ILE A 62 -7.95 -21.13 -9.39
C ILE A 62 -7.57 -19.77 -8.80
N PHE A 63 -8.05 -18.66 -9.37
CA PHE A 63 -7.82 -17.33 -8.84
C PHE A 63 -8.59 -17.09 -7.55
N ARG A 64 -9.82 -17.60 -7.45
CA ARG A 64 -10.62 -17.55 -6.20
C ARG A 64 -9.98 -18.38 -5.10
N GLU A 65 -9.48 -19.57 -5.42
CA GLU A 65 -8.70 -20.40 -4.49
C GLU A 65 -7.41 -19.70 -4.06
N PHE A 66 -6.66 -19.11 -5.00
CA PHE A 66 -5.48 -18.29 -4.71
C PHE A 66 -5.81 -17.18 -3.71
N PHE A 67 -6.85 -16.38 -3.98
CA PHE A 67 -7.28 -15.28 -3.10
C PHE A 67 -7.58 -15.74 -1.68
N HIS A 68 -8.39 -16.79 -1.51
CA HIS A 68 -8.71 -17.34 -0.19
C HIS A 68 -7.48 -17.94 0.50
N SER A 69 -6.59 -18.58 -0.25
CA SER A 69 -5.35 -19.15 0.28
C SER A 69 -4.42 -18.06 0.83
N ILE A 70 -4.28 -16.93 0.11
CA ILE A 70 -3.49 -15.78 0.56
C ILE A 70 -4.08 -15.15 1.82
N ILE A 71 -5.38 -14.87 1.86
CA ILE A 71 -6.01 -14.30 3.07
C ILE A 71 -5.85 -15.25 4.26
N GLY A 72 -6.14 -16.54 4.04
CA GLY A 72 -6.06 -17.54 5.09
C GLY A 72 -4.64 -17.72 5.63
N ILE A 73 -3.61 -17.63 4.77
CA ILE A 73 -2.23 -17.79 5.21
C ILE A 73 -1.66 -16.55 5.90
N GLU A 74 -2.08 -15.34 5.52
CA GLU A 74 -1.71 -14.12 6.24
C GLU A 74 -2.25 -14.14 7.66
N ALA A 75 -3.51 -14.53 7.85
CA ALA A 75 -4.09 -14.71 9.18
C ALA A 75 -3.32 -15.74 10.02
N LYS A 76 -2.92 -16.87 9.41
CA LYS A 76 -2.09 -17.90 10.08
C LYS A 76 -0.69 -17.39 10.42
N CYS A 77 -0.09 -16.56 9.57
CA CYS A 77 1.21 -15.93 9.82
C CYS A 77 1.13 -15.02 11.06
N ILE A 78 0.12 -14.15 11.10
CA ILE A 78 -0.15 -13.27 12.24
C ILE A 78 -0.35 -14.10 13.52
N GLU A 79 -1.23 -15.11 13.48
CA GLU A 79 -1.54 -15.96 14.63
C GLU A 79 -0.30 -16.66 15.21
N ARG A 80 0.57 -17.20 14.34
CA ARG A 80 1.85 -17.81 14.73
C ARG A 80 2.71 -16.83 15.51
N HIS A 81 2.84 -15.60 15.00
CA HIS A 81 3.70 -14.59 15.63
C HIS A 81 3.10 -14.05 16.92
N LEU A 82 1.78 -13.86 17.00
CA LEU A 82 1.09 -13.50 18.25
C LEU A 82 1.29 -14.57 19.33
N LYS A 83 1.14 -15.86 18.98
CA LYS A 83 1.44 -16.96 19.90
C LYS A 83 2.89 -16.97 20.40
N LYS A 84 3.85 -16.61 19.53
CA LYS A 84 5.26 -16.50 19.93
C LYS A 84 5.47 -15.31 20.87
N ILE A 85 4.80 -14.19 20.63
CA ILE A 85 4.86 -13.01 21.51
C ILE A 85 4.36 -13.35 22.92
N ASP A 86 3.27 -14.10 23.02
CA ASP A 86 2.67 -14.51 24.29
C ASP A 86 3.56 -15.48 25.10
N LYS A 87 4.35 -16.32 24.42
CA LYS A 87 5.00 -17.49 25.06
C LYS A 87 6.53 -17.43 25.16
N SER A 88 7.21 -16.53 24.45
CA SER A 88 8.68 -16.52 24.35
C SER A 88 9.30 -15.19 24.82
N PRO A 89 10.42 -15.23 25.56
CA PRO A 89 11.13 -14.02 25.96
C PRO A 89 11.75 -13.27 24.76
N GLU A 90 11.96 -13.94 23.62
CA GLU A 90 12.42 -13.38 22.35
C GLU A 90 11.30 -12.80 21.47
N TRP A 91 10.16 -12.41 22.08
CA TRP A 91 8.97 -11.88 21.42
C TRP A 91 9.25 -10.70 20.48
N LYS A 92 10.27 -9.88 20.79
CA LYS A 92 10.67 -8.70 20.01
C LYS A 92 10.90 -9.01 18.54
N SER A 93 11.44 -10.20 18.23
CA SER A 93 11.65 -10.65 16.85
C SER A 93 10.33 -10.76 16.06
N SER A 94 9.27 -11.25 16.72
CA SER A 94 7.95 -11.41 16.11
C SER A 94 7.19 -10.09 16.04
N ALA A 95 7.28 -9.25 17.08
CA ALA A 95 6.73 -7.91 17.04
C ALA A 95 7.34 -7.08 15.90
N TRP A 96 8.67 -7.09 15.76
CA TRP A 96 9.39 -6.41 14.68
C TRP A 96 8.95 -6.87 13.28
N LEU A 97 8.73 -8.17 13.11
CA LEU A 97 8.23 -8.70 11.84
C LEU A 97 6.80 -8.19 11.57
N LEU A 98 5.91 -8.24 12.56
CA LEU A 98 4.51 -7.80 12.42
C LEU A 98 4.41 -6.29 12.09
N GLU A 99 5.17 -5.44 12.78
CA GLU A 99 5.21 -3.99 12.54
C GLU A 99 5.57 -3.63 11.08
N ARG A 100 6.44 -4.43 10.46
CA ARG A 100 6.94 -4.19 9.10
C ARG A 100 6.07 -4.81 8.03
N ARG A 101 5.59 -6.05 8.25
CA ARG A 101 4.77 -6.80 7.27
C ARG A 101 3.32 -6.36 7.27
N PHE A 102 2.78 -6.02 8.43
CA PHE A 102 1.38 -5.67 8.65
C PHE A 102 1.29 -4.27 9.26
N ARG A 103 1.93 -3.30 8.58
CA ARG A 103 2.10 -1.93 9.09
C ARG A 103 0.77 -1.21 9.37
N LYS A 104 -0.29 -1.54 8.64
CA LYS A 104 -1.61 -0.92 8.84
C LYS A 104 -2.19 -1.28 10.21
N GLU A 105 -2.08 -2.55 10.61
CA GLU A 105 -2.62 -3.05 11.87
C GLU A 105 -1.65 -2.89 13.04
N TYR A 106 -0.35 -3.17 12.82
CA TYR A 106 0.67 -3.28 13.88
C TYR A 106 1.74 -2.20 13.81
N GLY A 107 1.76 -1.37 12.77
CA GLY A 107 2.76 -0.30 12.66
C GLY A 107 2.59 0.74 13.76
N LYS A 108 3.71 1.33 14.19
CA LYS A 108 3.72 2.42 15.16
C LYS A 108 2.91 3.60 14.62
N LYS A 109 1.89 4.02 15.37
CA LYS A 109 1.12 5.23 15.09
C LYS A 109 1.70 6.35 15.92
N GLU A 110 2.50 7.21 15.30
CA GLU A 110 3.00 8.43 15.94
C GLU A 110 2.04 9.57 15.62
N SER A 111 1.58 10.27 16.67
CA SER A 111 0.92 11.56 16.54
C SER A 111 1.97 12.60 16.92
N LEU A 112 2.29 13.47 15.97
CA LEU A 112 3.19 14.60 16.19
C LEU A 112 2.35 15.86 16.29
N GLU A 113 2.30 16.45 17.48
CA GLU A 113 1.77 17.80 17.66
C GLU A 113 2.87 18.80 17.31
N LEU A 114 2.56 19.70 16.38
CA LEU A 114 3.47 20.74 15.92
C LEU A 114 3.00 22.07 16.48
N SER A 115 3.76 22.65 17.39
CA SER A 115 3.54 23.99 17.94
C SER A 115 4.82 24.82 17.86
N GLY A 116 4.65 26.14 17.85
CA GLY A 116 5.71 27.09 18.11
C GLY A 116 6.17 27.08 19.58
N PRO A 117 7.14 27.94 19.93
CA PRO A 117 7.61 28.09 21.30
C PRO A 117 6.45 28.28 22.29
N ASP A 118 6.53 27.60 23.43
CA ASP A 118 5.51 27.64 24.49
C ASP A 118 4.08 27.24 24.07
N GLY A 119 3.94 26.44 23.01
CA GLY A 119 2.64 25.99 22.51
C GLY A 119 1.92 27.01 21.61
N ASN A 120 2.59 28.10 21.26
CA ASN A 120 2.04 29.14 20.40
C ASN A 120 1.95 28.66 18.93
N PRO A 121 1.23 29.39 18.06
CA PRO A 121 1.28 29.14 16.62
C PRO A 121 2.71 29.16 16.07
N ILE A 122 2.98 28.34 15.06
CA ILE A 122 4.28 28.37 14.36
C ILE A 122 4.39 29.71 13.63
N GLU A 123 5.41 30.49 13.98
CA GLU A 123 5.72 31.74 13.28
C GLU A 123 6.36 31.44 11.91
N VAL A 124 5.70 31.90 10.84
CA VAL A 124 6.21 31.78 9.47
C VAL A 124 6.72 33.14 9.02
N GLN A 125 8.04 33.29 8.89
CA GLN A 125 8.64 34.48 8.29
C GLN A 125 8.51 34.41 6.76
N LYS A 126 7.61 35.21 6.20
CA LYS A 126 7.55 35.42 4.74
C LYS A 126 8.54 36.52 4.37
N LYS A 127 9.55 36.19 3.57
CA LYS A 127 10.28 37.21 2.82
C LYS A 127 9.39 37.63 1.66
N VAL A 128 8.71 38.75 1.82
CA VAL A 128 8.01 39.41 0.72
C VAL A 128 9.08 40.24 0.01
N ALA A 129 9.36 39.95 -1.25
CA ALA A 129 10.12 40.86 -2.08
C ALA A 129 9.25 42.11 -2.31
N GLU A 130 9.80 43.30 -2.09
CA GLU A 130 9.09 44.53 -2.43
C GLU A 130 8.92 44.58 -3.96
N TYR A 131 7.70 44.83 -4.42
CA TYR A 131 7.36 44.83 -5.85
C TYR A 131 8.19 45.84 -6.65
N ASP A 132 8.64 46.91 -6.00
CA ASP A 132 9.44 47.98 -6.61
C ASP A 132 10.89 47.54 -6.92
N GLU A 133 11.36 46.43 -6.34
CA GLU A 133 12.69 45.86 -6.57
C GLU A 133 12.71 44.74 -7.63
N LEU A 134 11.55 44.36 -8.16
CA LEU A 134 11.42 43.30 -9.14
C LEU A 134 11.61 43.85 -10.57
N PRO A 135 12.39 43.17 -11.43
CA PRO A 135 12.45 43.54 -12.84
C PRO A 135 11.06 43.43 -13.48
N GLU A 136 10.75 44.31 -14.42
CA GLU A 136 9.45 44.40 -15.11
C GLU A 136 9.00 43.05 -15.71
N GLU A 137 9.97 42.25 -16.17
CA GLU A 137 9.78 40.89 -16.67
C GLU A 137 9.15 39.96 -15.60
N ALA A 138 9.61 40.04 -14.35
CA ALA A 138 9.09 39.23 -13.25
C ALA A 138 7.67 39.66 -12.84
N LEU A 139 7.36 40.96 -12.90
CA LEU A 139 6.00 41.48 -12.67
C LEU A 139 5.01 40.94 -13.72
N LEU A 140 5.40 40.95 -15.00
CA LEU A 140 4.58 40.40 -16.08
C LEU A 140 4.32 38.90 -15.91
N GLU A 141 5.32 38.13 -15.46
CA GLU A 141 5.13 36.70 -15.16
C GLU A 141 4.17 36.48 -14.01
N ILE A 142 4.29 37.26 -12.93
CA ILE A 142 3.37 37.20 -11.78
C ILE A 142 1.93 37.53 -12.20
N GLU A 143 1.73 38.61 -12.98
CA GLU A 143 0.41 38.98 -13.50
C GLU A 143 -0.18 37.88 -14.39
N ALA A 144 0.63 37.27 -15.25
CA ALA A 144 0.20 36.16 -16.10
C ALA A 144 -0.21 34.93 -15.28
N ILE A 145 0.52 34.61 -14.21
CA ILE A 145 0.19 33.52 -13.26
C ILE A 145 -1.12 33.84 -12.54
N MET A 146 -1.26 35.04 -11.99
CA MET A 146 -2.47 35.48 -11.27
C MET A 146 -3.70 35.46 -12.18
N ARG A 147 -3.57 35.91 -13.44
CA ARG A 147 -4.65 35.88 -14.43
C ARG A 147 -5.06 34.48 -14.84
N LYS A 148 -4.11 33.53 -14.94
CA LYS A 148 -4.40 32.11 -15.22
C LYS A 148 -5.17 31.43 -14.09
N HIS A 149 -4.92 31.82 -12.84
CA HIS A 149 -5.60 31.24 -11.68
C HIS A 149 -6.94 31.91 -11.38
N SER A 150 -7.06 33.24 -11.56
CA SER A 150 -8.33 33.96 -11.41
C SER A 150 -9.42 33.51 -12.40
N LYS A 151 -9.05 33.04 -13.60
CA LYS A 151 -10.03 32.48 -14.56
C LYS A 151 -10.51 31.06 -14.21
N LYS A 152 -9.80 30.35 -13.35
CA LYS A 152 -10.14 28.97 -12.96
C LYS A 152 -11.17 28.94 -11.83
N ASP A 153 -11.15 29.95 -10.96
CA ASP A 153 -12.08 30.07 -9.82
C ASP A 153 -13.49 30.53 -10.22
N THR A 154 -13.72 30.93 -11.48
CA THR A 154 -15.05 31.41 -11.95
C THR A 154 -15.86 30.33 -12.69
N GLU A 155 -15.28 29.19 -13.05
CA GLU A 155 -15.96 28.13 -13.83
C GLU A 155 -16.34 26.86 -13.03
N GLU A 156 -15.99 26.75 -11.75
CA GLU A 156 -16.42 25.64 -10.88
C GLU A 156 -17.29 26.13 -9.71
N ASN A 157 -18.45 26.71 -10.01
CA ASN A 157 -19.64 26.45 -9.18
C ASN A 157 -20.97 26.76 -9.92
N PRO A 158 -21.46 25.87 -10.80
CA PRO A 158 -22.89 25.79 -11.05
C PRO A 158 -23.48 24.66 -10.19
N ASP A 159 -24.48 25.04 -9.40
CA ASP A 159 -25.46 24.21 -8.69
C ASP A 159 -25.27 24.12 -7.15
N GLU A 160 -25.60 25.24 -6.49
CA GLU A 160 -26.53 25.20 -5.34
C GLU A 160 -27.96 24.93 -5.83
#